data_AF-A0A9P8F7S6-F1
#
_entry.id   AF-A0A9P8F7S6-F1
#
_cell.length_a   1.000
_cell.length_b   1.000
_cell.length_c   1.000
_cell.angle_alpha   90.00
_cell.angle_beta   90.00
_cell.angle_gamma   90.00
#
_symmetry.space_group_name_H-M   'P 1'
#
loop_
_entity.id
_entity.type
_entity.pdbx_description
1 polymer ?
#
loop_
_entity_poly.entity_id
_entity_poly.type
_entity_poly.pdbx_seq_one_letter_code
_entity_poly.pdbx_strand_id
1 'polypeptide(L)'
;MATTAFRFCLLWVLFAALVAATSTTRNPLRAISTIQNATIHTHSHRVTALHNFDLSFVLRPHLHVKLSLEPNDDLLPNTGLLVSYLNADGSVSRTEDLDRLAHKVFRGSAWYRQEDVDDEWIRAGWARITVVKDGLQPLFQGAFALNHDNHHIQLAPHFAHTRHHLDPHVDTTDENSMVVYRDSDILLDQDLDYHMHELRRSLEYHDGFTCQSDNLGFNSQPDHPVYTAMLRRSDSVLGSETLASLFGKRQVDSSTSGNSAGVDLTSTIGQTKGCPNTRQVALVGVATDCTYTAQFNSTESVRINVIDQMNTASSIYEQTFNISLGLANLTISDSNCPGTPNSASAWNQACSDSVDIQDRLNLFSAWRGNQQDSNSHWTLLSTCNTGSAVGLAWLGQACVQTAYSTNSSTTGNGQSSSDGSETVTGANVVVRTQGASEWQIIAHETGHTFGAVHDCTDQTCAQSSTVSSQQCCPLSSTTCNAGAQYIMNPSTTSGVKNFSPCSIGNIC
;
A
#
# COMPACT_ATOMS: atom_id res chain seq x y z
N MET A 1 35.01 61.44 24.61
CA MET A 1 33.85 60.91 25.37
C MET A 1 32.61 61.48 24.69
N ALA A 2 31.62 60.75 24.18
CA ALA A 2 31.31 59.33 24.22
C ALA A 2 30.55 58.95 22.92
N THR A 3 30.87 57.78 22.40
CA THR A 3 30.19 57.08 21.31
C THR A 3 29.06 56.20 21.88
N THR A 4 27.88 56.20 21.27
CA THR A 4 26.80 55.21 21.50
C THR A 4 26.09 54.98 20.16
N ALA A 5 26.44 53.96 19.38
CA ALA A 5 26.12 52.52 19.48
C ALA A 5 24.66 52.19 19.13
N PHE A 6 24.42 51.96 17.84
CA PHE A 6 23.23 51.32 17.26
C PHE A 6 23.05 49.91 17.85
N ARG A 7 21.85 49.59 18.35
CA ARG A 7 21.45 48.21 18.67
C ARG A 7 20.68 47.62 17.49
N PHE A 8 21.33 46.69 16.79
CA PHE A 8 20.68 45.75 15.87
C PHE A 8 19.88 44.74 16.69
N CYS A 9 18.59 44.61 16.37
CA CYS A 9 17.74 43.52 16.83
C CYS A 9 17.95 42.34 15.87
N LEU A 10 18.62 41.27 16.30
CA LEU A 10 18.68 40.02 15.54
C LEU A 10 17.36 39.26 15.74
N LEU A 11 16.48 39.32 14.74
CA LEU A 11 15.45 38.30 14.56
C LEU A 11 16.13 37.04 13.98
N TRP A 12 16.26 36.01 14.81
CA TRP A 12 16.50 34.65 14.33
C TRP A 12 15.18 34.13 13.75
N VAL A 13 15.03 34.19 12.43
CA VAL A 13 14.02 33.43 11.70
C VAL A 13 14.54 32.00 11.61
N LEU A 14 13.99 31.09 12.44
CA LEU A 14 14.10 29.65 12.19
C LEU A 14 13.40 29.37 10.86
N PHE A 15 14.18 29.18 9.80
CA PHE A 15 13.70 28.53 8.59
C PHE A 15 13.50 27.06 8.92
N ALA A 16 12.27 26.66 9.24
CA ALA A 16 11.85 25.27 9.08
C ALA A 16 11.92 24.98 7.58
N ALA A 17 12.98 24.28 7.15
CA ALA A 17 13.06 23.74 5.81
C ALA A 17 12.08 22.57 5.73
N LEU A 18 10.89 22.84 5.20
CA LEU A 18 10.00 21.81 4.65
C LEU A 18 10.69 21.29 3.39
N VAL A 19 11.03 19.99 3.35
CA VAL A 19 11.69 19.37 2.20
C VAL A 19 10.90 18.13 1.80
N ALA A 20 10.46 18.15 0.54
CA ALA A 20 9.52 17.23 -0.08
C ALA A 20 10.18 15.96 -0.64
N ALA A 21 9.48 14.83 -0.53
CA ALA A 21 9.84 13.54 -1.09
C ALA A 21 8.56 12.72 -1.38
N THR A 22 8.24 12.39 -2.64
CA THR A 22 6.85 12.27 -3.17
C THR A 22 6.28 10.86 -3.39
N SER A 23 5.02 10.57 -3.01
CA SER A 23 4.24 9.45 -3.61
C SER A 23 3.60 9.90 -4.92
N THR A 24 4.08 9.41 -6.07
CA THR A 24 3.75 9.92 -7.41
C THR A 24 3.23 8.82 -8.33
N THR A 25 2.46 9.25 -9.33
CA THR A 25 2.32 8.53 -10.59
C THR A 25 3.72 8.11 -11.06
N ARG A 26 3.95 6.82 -11.30
CA ARG A 26 5.27 6.33 -11.71
C ARG A 26 5.72 7.04 -12.99
N ASN A 27 7.02 7.17 -13.16
CA ASN A 27 7.59 7.67 -14.40
C ASN A 27 7.13 6.82 -15.61
N PRO A 28 7.17 7.38 -16.83
CA PRO A 28 6.77 6.63 -18.01
C PRO A 28 7.61 5.35 -18.19
N LEU A 29 7.01 4.33 -18.79
CA LEU A 29 7.71 3.10 -19.20
C LEU A 29 8.56 3.36 -20.43
N ARG A 30 9.77 2.82 -20.44
CA ARG A 30 10.64 2.72 -21.62
C ARG A 30 10.07 1.76 -22.67
N ALA A 31 9.50 0.66 -22.20
CA ALA A 31 9.07 -0.42 -23.04
C ALA A 31 7.93 -1.20 -22.40
N ILE A 32 7.17 -1.85 -23.27
CA ILE A 32 6.20 -2.88 -22.94
C ILE A 32 6.50 -4.10 -23.80
N SER A 33 6.11 -5.27 -23.33
CA SER A 33 6.21 -6.53 -24.07
C SER A 33 4.84 -7.19 -24.16
N THR A 34 4.69 -8.15 -25.05
CA THR A 34 3.47 -8.95 -25.18
C THR A 34 3.79 -10.40 -24.86
N ILE A 35 2.89 -11.09 -24.17
CA ILE A 35 3.03 -12.53 -23.93
C ILE A 35 2.84 -13.30 -25.23
N GLN A 36 3.77 -14.20 -25.55
CA GLN A 36 3.67 -15.08 -26.72
C GLN A 36 3.66 -16.55 -26.29
N ASN A 37 2.97 -17.39 -27.06
CA ASN A 37 2.94 -18.85 -26.89
C ASN A 37 2.60 -19.32 -25.46
N ALA A 38 1.66 -18.64 -24.81
CA ALA A 38 1.22 -19.02 -23.48
C ALA A 38 0.54 -20.40 -23.48
N THR A 39 1.01 -21.30 -22.63
CA THR A 39 0.55 -22.69 -22.56
C THR A 39 0.35 -23.11 -21.11
N ILE A 40 -0.88 -23.55 -20.80
CA ILE A 40 -1.21 -24.23 -19.55
C ILE A 40 -0.84 -25.71 -19.71
N HIS A 41 0.04 -26.22 -18.85
CA HIS A 41 0.52 -27.60 -18.89
C HIS A 41 -0.41 -28.54 -18.11
N THR A 42 -1.59 -28.76 -18.68
CA THR A 42 -2.52 -29.83 -18.27
C THR A 42 -2.93 -30.64 -19.50
N HIS A 43 -3.50 -31.83 -19.31
CA HIS A 43 -3.89 -32.70 -20.43
C HIS A 43 -4.86 -32.03 -21.42
N SER A 44 -5.70 -31.11 -20.94
CA SER A 44 -6.72 -30.40 -21.74
C SER A 44 -6.43 -28.90 -21.93
N HIS A 45 -5.30 -28.40 -21.41
CA HIS A 45 -5.00 -26.97 -21.26
C HIS A 45 -6.03 -26.17 -20.45
N ARG A 46 -6.93 -26.85 -19.74
CA ARG A 46 -7.93 -26.26 -18.85
C ARG A 46 -7.54 -26.49 -17.40
N VAL A 47 -7.97 -25.58 -16.53
CA VAL A 47 -7.71 -25.60 -15.09
C VAL A 47 -8.96 -25.18 -14.33
N THR A 48 -9.17 -25.79 -13.17
CA THR A 48 -10.13 -25.31 -12.18
C THR A 48 -9.39 -24.53 -11.09
N ALA A 49 -10.15 -23.87 -10.24
CA ALA A 49 -9.69 -23.17 -9.04
C ALA A 49 -8.84 -24.02 -8.05
N LEU A 50 -8.81 -25.34 -8.23
CA LEU A 50 -8.17 -26.30 -7.33
C LEU A 50 -6.95 -27.01 -7.95
N HIS A 51 -6.61 -26.71 -9.21
CA HIS A 51 -5.51 -27.39 -9.90
C HIS A 51 -4.15 -26.80 -9.52
N ASN A 52 -3.16 -27.68 -9.37
CA ASN A 52 -1.75 -27.34 -9.48
C ASN A 52 -1.31 -27.55 -10.92
N PHE A 53 -0.59 -26.59 -11.50
CA PHE A 53 -0.17 -26.67 -12.90
C PHE A 53 1.02 -25.75 -13.18
N ASP A 54 1.73 -26.04 -14.28
CA ASP A 54 2.72 -25.15 -14.83
C ASP A 54 2.11 -24.31 -15.96
N LEU A 55 2.47 -23.03 -16.04
CA LEU A 55 2.11 -22.09 -17.10
C LEU A 55 3.40 -21.56 -17.72
N SER A 56 3.62 -21.78 -19.02
CA SER A 56 4.81 -21.26 -19.71
C SER A 56 4.47 -20.30 -20.83
N PHE A 57 5.34 -19.33 -21.07
CA PHE A 57 5.23 -18.40 -22.18
C PHE A 57 6.59 -17.83 -22.58
N VAL A 58 6.63 -17.18 -23.73
CA VAL A 58 7.79 -16.45 -24.24
C VAL A 58 7.57 -14.96 -23.98
N LEU A 59 8.47 -14.35 -23.21
CA LEU A 59 8.41 -12.92 -22.89
C LEU A 59 9.20 -12.08 -23.91
N ARG A 60 10.33 -12.62 -24.37
CA ARG A 60 11.19 -12.07 -25.43
C ARG A 60 11.74 -13.25 -26.23
N PRO A 61 12.22 -13.07 -27.49
CA PRO A 61 12.60 -14.16 -28.38
C PRO A 61 13.46 -15.26 -27.75
N HIS A 62 14.34 -14.93 -26.80
CA HIS A 62 15.20 -15.89 -26.11
C HIS A 62 14.91 -16.07 -24.61
N LEU A 63 13.86 -15.43 -24.08
CA LEU A 63 13.51 -15.51 -22.66
C LEU A 63 12.19 -16.25 -22.48
N HIS A 64 12.31 -17.52 -22.11
CA HIS A 64 11.18 -18.36 -21.72
C HIS A 64 10.92 -18.21 -20.23
N VAL A 65 9.65 -18.13 -19.86
CA VAL A 65 9.19 -18.07 -18.48
C VAL A 65 8.28 -19.25 -18.21
N LYS A 66 8.43 -19.86 -17.02
CA LYS A 66 7.55 -20.88 -16.49
C LYS A 66 7.13 -20.49 -15.08
N LEU A 67 5.83 -20.46 -14.85
CA LEU A 67 5.22 -20.24 -13.55
C LEU A 67 4.69 -21.59 -13.05
N SER A 68 5.16 -22.05 -11.90
CA SER A 68 4.62 -23.24 -11.26
C SER A 68 3.64 -22.79 -10.19
N LEU A 69 2.35 -23.11 -10.40
CA LEU A 69 1.21 -22.46 -9.75
C LEU A 69 0.39 -23.46 -8.93
N GLU A 70 0.01 -23.02 -7.73
CA GLU A 70 -0.89 -23.70 -6.80
C GLU A 70 -2.07 -22.78 -6.43
N PRO A 71 -3.24 -23.32 -6.05
CA PRO A 71 -4.36 -22.52 -5.57
C PRO A 71 -3.97 -21.62 -4.39
N ASN A 72 -4.37 -20.34 -4.43
CA ASN A 72 -4.16 -19.45 -3.29
C ASN A 72 -5.37 -19.48 -2.34
N ASP A 73 -5.43 -20.48 -1.48
CA ASP A 73 -6.51 -20.69 -0.52
C ASP A 73 -6.47 -19.72 0.68
N ASP A 74 -5.32 -19.08 0.91
CA ASP A 74 -5.16 -18.09 1.97
C ASP A 74 -5.78 -16.73 1.58
N LEU A 75 -5.82 -16.41 0.28
CA LEU A 75 -6.43 -15.19 -0.24
C LEU A 75 -7.96 -15.27 -0.27
N LEU A 76 -8.50 -16.37 -0.79
CA LEU A 76 -9.93 -16.61 -0.93
C LEU A 76 -10.31 -17.81 -0.08
N PRO A 77 -10.96 -17.61 1.09
CA PRO A 77 -11.38 -18.73 1.92
C PRO A 77 -12.41 -19.59 1.19
N ASN A 78 -12.44 -20.89 1.53
CA ASN A 78 -13.41 -21.82 0.93
C ASN A 78 -14.88 -21.45 1.21
N THR A 79 -15.13 -20.74 2.31
CA THR A 79 -16.45 -20.28 2.75
C THR A 79 -16.33 -18.98 3.52
N GLY A 80 -17.36 -18.15 3.49
CA GLY A 80 -17.51 -17.00 4.39
C GLY A 80 -16.94 -15.68 3.89
N LEU A 81 -16.44 -15.61 2.64
CA LEU A 81 -16.18 -14.32 1.99
C LEU A 81 -17.52 -13.73 1.54
N LEU A 82 -17.93 -12.65 2.20
CA LEU A 82 -19.18 -11.96 1.91
C LEU A 82 -18.94 -10.78 0.97
N VAL A 83 -19.66 -10.76 -0.15
CA VAL A 83 -19.70 -9.64 -1.09
C VAL A 83 -21.02 -8.91 -0.96
N SER A 84 -20.96 -7.64 -0.55
CA SER A 84 -22.12 -6.75 -0.44
C SER A 84 -22.08 -5.70 -1.55
N TYR A 85 -23.19 -5.52 -2.23
CA TYR A 85 -23.35 -4.50 -3.26
C TYR A 85 -24.23 -3.38 -2.74
N LEU A 86 -23.75 -2.14 -2.81
CA LEU A 86 -24.52 -0.97 -2.39
C LEU A 86 -25.21 -0.34 -3.60
N ASN A 87 -26.44 0.12 -3.40
CA ASN A 87 -27.11 1.02 -4.32
C ASN A 87 -26.50 2.43 -4.22
N ALA A 88 -26.83 3.31 -5.15
CA ALA A 88 -26.40 4.71 -5.12
C ALA A 88 -26.79 5.43 -3.82
N ASP A 89 -27.91 5.07 -3.19
CA ASP A 89 -28.36 5.63 -1.91
C ASP A 89 -27.65 5.02 -0.66
N GLY A 90 -26.63 4.18 -0.86
CA GLY A 90 -25.88 3.53 0.22
C GLY A 90 -26.58 2.34 0.89
N SER A 91 -27.81 2.01 0.48
CA SER A 91 -28.50 0.80 0.95
C SER A 91 -27.87 -0.45 0.34
N VAL A 92 -27.88 -1.57 1.07
CA VAL A 92 -27.42 -2.85 0.54
C VAL A 92 -28.44 -3.37 -0.47
N SER A 93 -28.03 -3.46 -1.73
CA SER A 93 -28.81 -3.99 -2.85
C SER A 93 -28.92 -5.50 -2.78
N ARG A 94 -27.78 -6.17 -2.60
CA ARG A 94 -27.68 -7.62 -2.40
C ARG A 94 -26.40 -7.96 -1.66
N THR A 95 -26.41 -9.09 -0.98
CA THR A 95 -25.23 -9.72 -0.41
C THR A 95 -25.17 -11.15 -0.90
N GLU A 96 -24.00 -11.61 -1.30
CA GLU A 96 -23.76 -12.97 -1.77
C GLU A 96 -22.46 -13.52 -1.18
N ASP A 97 -22.45 -14.83 -0.95
CA ASP A 97 -21.21 -15.54 -0.67
C ASP A 97 -20.42 -15.70 -1.97
N LEU A 98 -19.12 -15.41 -1.93
CA LEU A 98 -18.25 -15.64 -3.08
C LEU A 98 -18.06 -17.14 -3.32
N ASP A 99 -18.39 -17.60 -4.52
CA ASP A 99 -18.04 -18.97 -4.94
C ASP A 99 -16.54 -19.06 -5.23
N ARG A 100 -15.77 -19.56 -4.26
CA ARG A 100 -14.33 -19.81 -4.39
C ARG A 100 -13.96 -20.59 -5.66
N LEU A 101 -14.82 -21.52 -6.10
CA LEU A 101 -14.55 -22.39 -7.25
C LEU A 101 -14.70 -21.67 -8.59
N ALA A 102 -15.45 -20.55 -8.61
CA ALA A 102 -15.57 -19.69 -9.78
C ALA A 102 -14.29 -18.87 -10.04
N HIS A 103 -13.44 -18.69 -9.03
CA HIS A 103 -12.25 -17.84 -9.10
C HIS A 103 -10.95 -18.65 -9.21
N LYS A 104 -10.27 -18.54 -10.36
CA LYS A 104 -9.02 -19.24 -10.68
C LYS A 104 -7.81 -18.39 -10.27
N VAL A 105 -7.59 -18.28 -8.97
CA VAL A 105 -6.53 -17.44 -8.38
C VAL A 105 -5.44 -18.32 -7.79
N PHE A 106 -4.20 -18.04 -8.17
CA PHE A 106 -3.05 -18.87 -7.89
C PHE A 106 -1.89 -18.06 -7.34
N ARG A 107 -1.03 -18.76 -6.60
CA ARG A 107 0.29 -18.31 -6.21
C ARG A 107 1.32 -19.34 -6.63
N GLY A 108 2.60 -18.97 -6.59
CA GLY A 108 3.65 -19.95 -6.79
C GLY A 108 5.01 -19.35 -7.07
N SER A 109 5.79 -20.06 -7.88
CA SER A 109 7.17 -19.72 -8.19
C SER A 109 7.37 -19.42 -9.67
N ALA A 110 8.25 -18.46 -9.94
CA ALA A 110 8.64 -18.08 -11.29
C ALA A 110 10.03 -18.64 -11.62
N TRP A 111 10.14 -19.17 -12.82
CA TRP A 111 11.32 -19.80 -13.38
C TRP A 111 11.58 -19.20 -14.77
N TYR A 112 12.83 -19.11 -15.17
CA TYR A 112 13.19 -18.74 -16.53
C TYR A 112 14.14 -19.77 -17.14
N ARG A 113 14.21 -19.73 -18.46
CA ARG A 113 15.25 -20.39 -19.26
C ARG A 113 15.59 -19.48 -20.42
N GLN A 114 16.88 -19.16 -20.56
CA GLN A 114 17.36 -18.43 -21.71
C GLN A 114 17.79 -19.41 -22.81
N GLU A 115 17.19 -19.27 -23.99
CA GLU A 115 17.55 -20.09 -25.15
C GLU A 115 19.05 -19.93 -25.48
N ASP A 116 19.71 -21.03 -25.83
CA ASP A 116 21.14 -21.12 -26.15
C ASP A 116 22.13 -20.76 -25.00
N VAL A 117 21.61 -20.51 -23.79
CA VAL A 117 22.42 -20.20 -22.60
C VAL A 117 22.16 -21.23 -21.49
N ASP A 118 20.89 -21.51 -21.22
CA ASP A 118 20.47 -22.40 -20.14
C ASP A 118 19.87 -23.69 -20.70
N ASP A 119 20.45 -24.84 -20.34
CA ASP A 119 19.89 -26.15 -20.66
C ASP A 119 18.71 -26.52 -19.74
N GLU A 120 18.58 -25.88 -18.57
CA GLU A 120 17.60 -26.19 -17.53
C GLU A 120 16.78 -24.96 -17.10
N TRP A 121 15.64 -25.21 -16.44
CA TRP A 121 14.83 -24.15 -15.84
C TRP A 121 15.43 -23.69 -14.52
N ILE A 122 15.68 -22.38 -14.38
CA ILE A 122 16.27 -21.78 -13.18
C ILE A 122 15.17 -21.06 -12.38
N ARG A 123 15.08 -21.34 -11.08
CA ARG A 123 14.14 -20.66 -10.17
C ARG A 123 14.61 -19.23 -9.93
N ALA A 124 13.74 -18.26 -10.10
CA ALA A 124 14.12 -16.85 -10.07
C ALA A 124 13.22 -15.94 -9.24
N GLY A 125 12.06 -16.41 -8.80
CA GLY A 125 11.21 -15.64 -7.90
C GLY A 125 9.85 -16.25 -7.65
N TRP A 126 8.85 -15.38 -7.48
CA TRP A 126 7.49 -15.71 -7.10
C TRP A 126 6.50 -15.37 -8.23
N ALA A 127 5.28 -15.90 -8.15
CA ALA A 127 4.19 -15.60 -9.07
C ALA A 127 2.85 -15.48 -8.32
N ARG A 128 2.01 -14.55 -8.77
CA ARG A 128 0.61 -14.33 -8.35
C ARG A 128 -0.21 -14.15 -9.61
N ILE A 129 -1.06 -15.11 -9.93
CA ILE A 129 -1.73 -15.17 -11.24
C ILE A 129 -3.21 -15.45 -11.06
N THR A 130 -4.03 -14.67 -11.75
CA THR A 130 -5.46 -14.90 -11.92
C THR A 130 -5.72 -15.34 -13.36
N VAL A 131 -6.28 -16.54 -13.56
CA VAL A 131 -6.62 -17.05 -14.90
C VAL A 131 -8.02 -16.57 -15.28
N VAL A 132 -8.09 -15.67 -16.26
CA VAL A 132 -9.34 -15.12 -16.80
C VAL A 132 -9.99 -16.10 -17.78
N LYS A 133 -9.17 -16.73 -18.64
CA LYS A 133 -9.62 -17.71 -19.64
C LYS A 133 -8.58 -18.82 -19.73
N ASP A 134 -9.04 -20.07 -19.75
CA ASP A 134 -8.19 -21.24 -19.96
C ASP A 134 -8.45 -21.89 -21.33
N GLY A 135 -7.70 -22.94 -21.64
CA GLY A 135 -7.71 -23.62 -22.93
C GLY A 135 -6.47 -23.30 -23.76
N LEU A 136 -6.59 -23.47 -25.08
CA LEU A 136 -5.46 -23.37 -26.02
C LEU A 136 -4.86 -21.96 -26.14
N GLN A 137 -5.65 -20.94 -25.82
CA GLN A 137 -5.24 -19.53 -25.82
C GLN A 137 -5.63 -18.93 -24.46
N PRO A 138 -4.83 -19.20 -23.41
CA PRO A 138 -5.16 -18.74 -22.07
C PRO A 138 -4.95 -17.24 -21.93
N LEU A 139 -5.82 -16.60 -21.14
CA LEU A 139 -5.71 -15.21 -20.71
C LEU A 139 -5.57 -15.17 -19.19
N PHE A 140 -4.61 -14.42 -18.71
CA PHE A 140 -4.32 -14.30 -17.29
C PHE A 140 -3.74 -12.91 -16.97
N GLN A 141 -3.87 -12.53 -15.71
CA GLN A 141 -3.37 -11.28 -15.15
C GLN A 141 -2.66 -11.55 -13.84
N GLY A 142 -1.92 -10.56 -13.34
CA GLY A 142 -1.24 -10.59 -12.06
C GLY A 142 0.21 -10.17 -12.18
N ALA A 143 1.07 -10.66 -11.31
CA ALA A 143 2.47 -10.30 -11.28
C ALA A 143 3.38 -11.48 -10.95
N PHE A 144 4.62 -11.41 -11.42
CA PHE A 144 5.66 -12.36 -11.07
C PHE A 144 7.02 -11.67 -11.00
N ALA A 145 7.95 -12.25 -10.25
CA ALA A 145 9.30 -11.71 -10.14
C ALA A 145 10.33 -12.67 -10.77
N LEU A 146 11.25 -12.12 -11.56
CA LEU A 146 12.45 -12.82 -12.02
C LEU A 146 13.67 -12.04 -11.57
N ASN A 147 14.56 -12.67 -10.78
CA ASN A 147 15.82 -12.07 -10.34
C ASN A 147 15.62 -10.68 -9.70
N HIS A 148 14.62 -10.56 -8.82
CA HIS A 148 14.23 -9.32 -8.17
C HIS A 148 13.70 -8.22 -9.11
N ASP A 149 13.21 -8.56 -10.30
CA ASP A 149 12.47 -7.65 -11.18
C ASP A 149 11.02 -8.10 -11.34
N ASN A 150 10.08 -7.27 -10.89
CA ASN A 150 8.66 -7.60 -11.01
C ASN A 150 8.20 -7.33 -12.43
N HIS A 151 7.41 -8.25 -12.93
CA HIS A 151 6.76 -8.23 -14.22
C HIS A 151 5.26 -8.23 -13.95
N HIS A 152 4.57 -7.23 -14.46
CA HIS A 152 3.12 -7.05 -14.30
C HIS A 152 2.45 -7.45 -15.59
N ILE A 153 1.48 -8.35 -15.50
CA ILE A 153 0.70 -8.84 -16.63
C ILE A 153 -0.69 -8.25 -16.53
N GLN A 154 -1.08 -7.49 -17.54
CA GLN A 154 -2.41 -6.91 -17.64
C GLN A 154 -3.01 -7.22 -19.01
N LEU A 155 -4.34 -7.27 -19.06
CA LEU A 155 -5.03 -7.29 -20.35
C LEU A 155 -4.90 -5.90 -20.97
N ALA A 156 -4.70 -5.81 -22.27
CA ALA A 156 -4.49 -4.54 -22.97
C ALA A 156 -5.55 -3.47 -22.68
N PRO A 157 -6.86 -3.77 -22.66
CA PRO A 157 -7.88 -2.77 -22.30
C PRO A 157 -7.67 -2.24 -20.88
N HIS A 158 -7.30 -3.10 -19.93
CA HIS A 158 -7.08 -2.71 -18.55
C HIS A 158 -5.84 -1.81 -18.41
N PHE A 159 -4.72 -2.18 -19.03
CA PHE A 159 -3.51 -1.37 -19.05
C PHE A 159 -3.76 0.00 -19.70
N ALA A 160 -4.56 0.07 -20.77
CA ALA A 160 -4.85 1.33 -21.44
C ALA A 160 -5.56 2.37 -20.56
N HIS A 161 -6.32 1.94 -19.55
CA HIS A 161 -7.00 2.84 -18.60
C HIS A 161 -6.08 3.36 -17.49
N THR A 162 -5.07 2.58 -17.11
CA THR A 162 -4.17 2.90 -15.99
C THR A 162 -2.79 3.37 -16.42
N ARG A 163 -2.45 3.27 -17.72
CA ARG A 163 -1.15 3.71 -18.24
C ARG A 163 -0.91 5.19 -17.94
N HIS A 164 0.35 5.52 -17.71
CA HIS A 164 0.80 6.90 -17.74
C HIS A 164 0.62 7.45 -19.18
N HIS A 165 0.30 8.73 -19.31
CA HIS A 165 0.00 9.34 -20.61
C HIS A 165 1.13 9.20 -21.64
N LEU A 166 2.38 9.16 -21.18
CA LEU A 166 3.59 8.96 -21.98
C LEU A 166 4.07 7.51 -22.06
N ASP A 167 3.35 6.56 -21.47
CA ASP A 167 3.68 5.15 -21.68
C ASP A 167 3.47 4.77 -23.16
N PRO A 168 4.20 3.75 -23.66
CA PRO A 168 3.97 3.20 -24.97
C PRO A 168 2.49 2.86 -25.19
N HIS A 169 1.98 3.22 -26.37
CA HIS A 169 0.62 2.89 -26.75
C HIS A 169 0.46 1.38 -26.97
N VAL A 170 -0.71 0.88 -26.60
CA VAL A 170 -1.11 -0.52 -26.80
C VAL A 170 -2.30 -0.53 -27.74
N ASP A 171 -2.30 -1.48 -28.67
CA ASP A 171 -3.47 -1.75 -29.50
C ASP A 171 -4.52 -2.46 -28.64
N THR A 172 -5.66 -1.79 -28.45
CA THR A 172 -6.79 -2.30 -27.66
C THR A 172 -7.85 -2.98 -28.52
N THR A 173 -7.63 -3.11 -29.84
CA THR A 173 -8.58 -3.78 -30.74
C THR A 173 -8.61 -5.29 -30.50
N ASP A 174 -7.51 -5.88 -30.04
CA ASP A 174 -7.47 -7.27 -29.58
C ASP A 174 -7.67 -7.36 -28.06
N GLU A 175 -8.90 -7.67 -27.65
CA GLU A 175 -9.27 -7.90 -26.25
C GLU A 175 -8.54 -9.12 -25.62
N ASN A 176 -7.93 -9.99 -26.44
CA ASN A 176 -7.17 -11.15 -25.98
C ASN A 176 -5.67 -10.89 -25.85
N SER A 177 -5.22 -9.64 -26.03
CA SER A 177 -3.81 -9.30 -25.89
C SER A 177 -3.43 -9.05 -24.41
N MET A 178 -2.30 -9.63 -24.01
CA MET A 178 -1.70 -9.46 -22.68
C MET A 178 -0.43 -8.63 -22.80
N VAL A 179 -0.39 -7.54 -22.05
CA VAL A 179 0.73 -6.62 -21.94
C VAL A 179 1.53 -6.96 -20.70
N VAL A 180 2.85 -6.94 -20.84
CA VAL A 180 3.80 -7.08 -19.74
C VAL A 180 4.66 -5.83 -19.67
N TYR A 181 4.77 -5.26 -18.48
CA TYR A 181 5.78 -4.26 -18.18
C TYR A 181 6.56 -4.66 -16.93
N ARG A 182 7.81 -4.19 -16.85
CA ARG A 182 8.68 -4.48 -15.71
C ARG A 182 8.88 -3.24 -14.87
N ASP A 183 9.15 -3.44 -13.59
CA ASP A 183 9.57 -2.33 -12.74
C ASP A 183 10.85 -1.67 -13.27
N SER A 184 11.77 -2.46 -13.83
CA SER A 184 13.00 -1.95 -14.46
C SER A 184 12.78 -1.17 -15.76
N ASP A 185 11.59 -1.25 -16.37
CA ASP A 185 11.23 -0.45 -17.54
C ASP A 185 10.70 0.95 -17.15
N ILE A 186 10.40 1.20 -15.87
CA ILE A 186 10.01 2.53 -15.39
C ILE A 186 11.23 3.46 -15.46
N LEU A 187 11.11 4.59 -16.17
CA LEU A 187 12.20 5.57 -16.29
C LEU A 187 12.66 6.06 -14.92
N LEU A 188 13.98 6.19 -14.73
CA LEU A 188 14.53 6.86 -13.56
C LEU A 188 14.42 8.37 -13.74
N ASP A 189 14.38 9.10 -12.62
CA ASP A 189 14.29 10.57 -12.64
C ASP A 189 15.40 11.23 -13.45
N GLN A 190 16.60 10.63 -13.46
CA GLN A 190 17.77 11.14 -14.19
C GLN A 190 17.67 10.96 -15.71
N ASP A 191 16.79 10.07 -16.16
CA ASP A 191 16.62 9.70 -17.57
C ASP A 191 15.40 10.40 -18.21
N LEU A 192 14.75 11.32 -17.48
CA LEU A 192 13.67 12.16 -18.00
C LEU A 192 14.24 13.33 -18.81
N ASP A 193 13.57 13.69 -19.91
CA ASP A 193 14.01 14.79 -20.76
C ASP A 193 13.84 16.16 -20.06
N TYR A 194 14.63 17.18 -20.43
CA TYR A 194 14.66 18.48 -19.74
C TYR A 194 13.28 19.17 -19.68
N HIS A 195 12.45 19.00 -20.72
CA HIS A 195 11.09 19.52 -20.77
C HIS A 195 10.12 18.79 -19.82
N MET A 196 10.36 17.51 -19.52
CA MET A 196 9.60 16.74 -18.52
C MET A 196 9.96 17.18 -17.10
N HIS A 197 11.22 17.53 -16.87
CA HIS A 197 11.66 18.13 -15.62
C HIS A 197 11.01 19.50 -15.35
N GLU A 198 10.75 20.32 -16.37
CA GLU A 198 10.08 21.62 -16.18
C GLU A 198 8.59 21.49 -15.86
N LEU A 199 7.88 20.53 -16.47
CA LEU A 199 6.50 20.18 -16.10
C LEU A 199 6.43 19.71 -14.64
N ARG A 200 7.40 18.89 -14.21
CA ARG A 200 7.53 18.46 -12.81
C ARG A 200 7.86 19.63 -11.88
N ARG A 201 8.76 20.54 -12.28
CA ARG A 201 9.11 21.75 -11.51
C ARG A 201 7.95 22.74 -11.37
N SER A 202 7.07 22.82 -12.37
CA SER A 202 5.85 23.64 -12.26
C SER A 202 4.82 23.06 -11.27
N LEU A 203 4.87 21.74 -11.04
CA LEU A 203 4.12 21.06 -9.98
C LEU A 203 4.82 21.16 -8.61
N GLU A 204 6.16 21.26 -8.56
CA GLU A 204 6.96 21.44 -7.33
C GLU A 204 6.70 22.75 -6.55
N TYR A 205 6.00 23.74 -7.11
CA TYR A 205 5.75 25.03 -6.43
C TYR A 205 4.61 24.99 -5.39
N HIS A 206 3.97 23.84 -5.17
CA HIS A 206 3.02 23.65 -4.07
C HIS A 206 3.53 22.60 -3.07
N ASP A 207 3.84 23.09 -1.88
CA ASP A 207 4.21 22.38 -0.66
C ASP A 207 3.29 21.14 -0.43
N GLY A 208 3.86 19.95 -0.20
CA GLY A 208 3.09 18.77 0.26
C GLY A 208 3.16 17.45 -0.53
N PHE A 209 4.26 17.16 -1.24
CA PHE A 209 4.43 15.87 -1.93
C PHE A 209 5.18 14.85 -1.06
N THR A 210 4.53 14.21 -0.08
CA THR A 210 5.00 13.02 0.66
C THR A 210 3.81 12.07 0.87
N CYS A 211 4.02 10.79 1.19
CA CYS A 211 2.94 10.03 1.83
C CYS A 211 2.52 10.82 3.09
N GLN A 212 1.24 11.21 3.15
CA GLN A 212 0.73 12.14 4.16
C GLN A 212 0.34 11.44 5.46
N SER A 213 0.54 10.11 5.56
CA SER A 213 0.21 9.33 6.75
C SER A 213 0.94 9.85 8.01
N ASP A 214 2.19 10.30 7.88
CA ASP A 214 2.95 10.87 9.01
C ASP A 214 2.38 12.21 9.51
N ASN A 215 1.65 12.93 8.66
CA ASN A 215 1.05 14.21 9.00
C ASN A 215 -0.28 14.04 9.74
N LEU A 216 -0.87 12.85 9.78
CA LEU A 216 -2.10 12.58 10.54
C LEU A 216 -1.87 12.94 12.01
N GLY A 217 -2.82 13.65 12.60
CA GLY A 217 -2.74 14.19 13.95
C GLY A 217 -2.59 13.11 15.01
N PHE A 218 -3.14 11.91 14.78
CA PHE A 218 -2.96 10.70 15.57
C PHE A 218 -1.58 10.06 15.35
N ASN A 219 -1.14 9.91 14.09
CA ASN A 219 0.13 9.27 13.78
C ASN A 219 1.32 10.10 14.25
N SER A 220 1.21 11.43 14.26
CA SER A 220 2.29 12.37 14.65
C SER A 220 2.42 12.61 16.15
N GLN A 221 1.54 12.02 16.98
CA GLN A 221 1.54 12.27 18.42
C GLN A 221 2.87 11.79 19.03
N PRO A 222 3.61 12.64 19.76
CA PRO A 222 4.84 12.21 20.44
C PRO A 222 4.60 11.07 21.42
N ASP A 223 3.36 10.95 21.94
CA ASP A 223 2.93 9.89 22.81
C ASP A 223 2.24 8.71 22.13
N HIS A 224 2.26 8.64 20.79
CA HIS A 224 1.70 7.52 20.04
C HIS A 224 2.37 6.19 20.43
N PRO A 225 1.64 5.11 20.73
CA PRO A 225 2.18 3.84 21.27
C PRO A 225 3.33 3.22 20.47
N VAL A 226 3.37 3.46 19.15
CA VAL A 226 4.47 3.01 18.27
C VAL A 226 5.79 3.73 18.60
N TYR A 227 5.73 4.97 19.13
CA TYR A 227 6.90 5.76 19.57
C TYR A 227 7.09 5.79 21.10
N THR A 228 6.02 5.76 21.92
CA THR A 228 6.08 6.28 23.31
C THR A 228 6.86 5.48 24.32
N ALA A 229 7.02 4.17 24.15
CA ALA A 229 7.71 3.38 25.15
C ALA A 229 9.23 3.66 25.20
N MET A 230 9.72 4.64 24.42
CA MET A 230 11.12 4.99 24.22
C MET A 230 11.63 6.14 25.10
N LEU A 231 10.77 7.04 25.62
CA LEU A 231 11.20 8.08 26.58
C LEU A 231 11.45 7.54 27.99
N ARG A 232 10.91 6.37 28.35
CA ARG A 232 11.02 5.79 29.70
C ARG A 232 12.36 5.12 30.01
N ARG A 233 13.27 4.97 29.04
CA ARG A 233 14.55 4.27 29.23
C ARG A 233 15.80 5.17 29.19
N SER A 234 15.69 6.44 28.82
CA SER A 234 16.85 7.36 28.91
C SER A 234 17.16 7.80 30.36
N ASP A 235 16.21 7.64 31.29
CA ASP A 235 16.36 8.08 32.69
C ASP A 235 16.88 7.00 33.66
N SER A 236 17.28 5.81 33.19
CA SER A 236 17.87 4.79 34.07
C SER A 236 19.38 4.94 34.32
N VAL A 237 19.93 6.14 34.09
CA VAL A 237 21.29 6.53 34.52
C VAL A 237 21.16 7.68 35.53
N LEU A 238 20.78 7.32 36.76
CA LEU A 238 21.19 7.88 38.07
C LEU A 238 20.00 7.76 39.05
N GLY A 239 20.19 7.02 40.14
CA GLY A 239 19.11 6.54 41.02
C GLY A 239 18.20 7.63 41.61
N SER A 240 16.89 7.45 41.42
CA SER A 240 15.85 7.83 42.38
C SER A 240 14.55 7.07 42.05
N GLU A 241 14.51 5.81 42.44
CA GLU A 241 13.26 5.09 42.63
C GLU A 241 12.54 5.78 43.80
N THR A 242 11.52 6.62 43.54
CA THR A 242 10.35 6.94 44.39
C THR A 242 9.80 8.34 44.10
N LEU A 243 8.64 8.44 43.41
CA LEU A 243 7.54 9.43 43.61
C LEU A 243 6.59 9.58 42.41
N ALA A 244 6.90 9.06 41.22
CA ALA A 244 6.01 9.16 40.05
C ALA A 244 4.82 8.17 40.07
N SER A 245 4.78 7.21 41.01
CA SER A 245 3.69 6.22 41.15
C SER A 245 2.46 6.76 41.91
N LEU A 246 2.50 8.02 42.40
CA LEU A 246 1.51 8.52 43.38
C LEU A 246 0.60 9.65 42.89
N PHE A 247 0.72 10.14 41.65
CA PHE A 247 -0.19 11.16 41.12
C PHE A 247 -0.69 10.81 39.70
N GLY A 248 -1.95 10.35 39.64
CA GLY A 248 -2.76 10.45 38.43
C GLY A 248 -2.83 9.20 37.55
N LYS A 249 -3.45 8.13 38.03
CA LYS A 249 -4.07 7.13 37.14
C LYS A 249 -5.22 7.81 36.39
N ARG A 250 -5.01 8.26 35.15
CA ARG A 250 -6.08 8.23 34.15
C ARG A 250 -6.07 6.81 33.58
N GLN A 251 -7.18 6.10 33.80
CA GLN A 251 -7.49 4.85 33.11
C GLN A 251 -7.37 5.08 31.60
N VAL A 252 -6.33 4.55 30.98
CA VAL A 252 -6.38 4.12 29.58
C VAL A 252 -6.77 2.65 29.65
N ASP A 253 -8.07 2.44 29.83
CA ASP A 253 -8.71 1.13 29.87
C ASP A 253 -9.23 0.88 28.44
N SER A 254 -8.39 0.30 27.57
CA SER A 254 -8.80 -0.23 26.25
C SER A 254 -7.62 -0.91 25.54
N SER A 255 -7.44 -2.20 25.82
CA SER A 255 -7.21 -3.28 24.83
C SER A 255 -6.56 -2.99 23.45
N THR A 256 -5.46 -2.25 23.35
CA THR A 256 -4.60 -2.20 22.14
C THR A 256 -3.58 -3.34 22.17
N SER A 257 -4.10 -4.58 22.08
CA SER A 257 -3.29 -5.79 21.93
C SER A 257 -2.88 -5.96 20.46
N GLY A 258 -1.80 -5.29 20.04
CA GLY A 258 -1.27 -5.42 18.68
C GLY A 258 -0.14 -4.47 18.29
N ASN A 259 0.17 -3.47 19.12
CA ASN A 259 1.11 -2.42 18.72
C ASN A 259 2.53 -2.80 19.14
N SER A 260 3.50 -2.68 18.21
CA SER A 260 4.94 -2.90 18.40
C SER A 260 5.40 -2.37 19.74
N ALA A 261 5.55 -3.28 20.71
CA ALA A 261 5.69 -2.92 22.11
C ALA A 261 7.10 -2.37 22.40
N GLY A 262 7.30 -1.06 22.19
CA GLY A 262 8.36 -0.30 22.86
C GLY A 262 9.79 -0.73 22.62
N VAL A 263 10.10 -1.15 21.39
CA VAL A 263 11.43 -1.59 20.97
C VAL A 263 12.12 -0.51 20.18
N ASP A 264 13.35 -0.16 20.56
CA ASP A 264 14.20 0.74 19.79
C ASP A 264 14.41 0.16 18.38
N LEU A 265 13.93 0.85 17.34
CA LEU A 265 14.00 0.48 15.93
C LEU A 265 15.42 0.16 15.50
N THR A 266 16.42 0.86 16.05
CA THR A 266 17.84 0.57 15.75
C THR A 266 18.30 -0.76 16.33
N SER A 267 17.66 -1.20 17.43
CA SER A 267 17.94 -2.47 18.09
C SER A 267 17.23 -3.64 17.42
N THR A 268 16.10 -3.42 16.74
CA THR A 268 15.30 -4.48 16.09
C THR A 268 15.56 -4.62 14.60
N ILE A 269 16.44 -3.82 13.99
CA ILE A 269 16.79 -3.92 12.56
C ILE A 269 17.08 -5.37 12.16
N GLY A 270 16.27 -5.90 11.24
CA GLY A 270 16.38 -7.24 10.69
C GLY A 270 15.94 -8.36 11.63
N GLN A 271 15.44 -8.05 12.84
CA GLN A 271 14.91 -9.05 13.76
C GLN A 271 13.51 -9.48 13.31
N THR A 272 13.29 -10.80 13.27
CA THR A 272 11.98 -11.39 12.98
C THR A 272 11.26 -11.86 14.24
N LYS A 273 11.78 -11.52 15.42
CA LYS A 273 11.25 -11.96 16.71
C LYS A 273 9.95 -11.23 17.02
N GLY A 274 8.84 -11.96 16.89
CA GLY A 274 7.47 -11.46 17.12
C GLY A 274 6.57 -11.82 15.94
N CYS A 275 7.15 -11.86 14.74
CA CYS A 275 6.48 -12.37 13.56
C CYS A 275 6.13 -13.87 13.67
N PRO A 276 5.04 -14.32 13.01
CA PRO A 276 4.62 -15.72 13.05
C PRO A 276 5.67 -16.71 12.49
N ASN A 277 6.00 -17.73 13.28
CA ASN A 277 6.86 -18.83 12.82
C ASN A 277 6.15 -19.80 11.84
N THR A 278 4.82 -19.77 11.84
CA THR A 278 3.95 -20.52 10.92
C THR A 278 3.02 -19.56 10.22
N ARG A 279 2.60 -19.90 9.00
CA ARG A 279 1.75 -19.01 8.20
C ARG A 279 0.48 -18.64 8.96
N GLN A 280 0.22 -17.33 9.03
CA GLN A 280 -1.04 -16.77 9.52
C GLN A 280 -1.74 -16.01 8.40
N VAL A 281 -3.07 -15.90 8.50
CA VAL A 281 -3.88 -15.14 7.54
C VAL A 281 -4.46 -13.93 8.26
N ALA A 282 -4.03 -12.74 7.85
CA ALA A 282 -4.65 -11.49 8.25
C ALA A 282 -5.87 -11.27 7.35
N LEU A 283 -7.07 -11.42 7.93
CA LEU A 283 -8.31 -11.15 7.22
C LEU A 283 -8.46 -9.66 6.97
N VAL A 284 -8.78 -9.27 5.74
CA VAL A 284 -8.91 -7.89 5.28
C VAL A 284 -10.30 -7.70 4.68
N GLY A 285 -10.97 -6.63 5.10
CA GLY A 285 -12.16 -6.15 4.42
C GLY A 285 -11.77 -5.11 3.37
N VAL A 286 -12.40 -5.15 2.20
CA VAL A 286 -12.18 -4.15 1.15
C VAL A 286 -13.50 -3.49 0.79
N ALA A 287 -13.49 -2.18 0.64
CA ALA A 287 -14.63 -1.42 0.13
C ALA A 287 -14.21 -0.62 -1.11
N THR A 288 -15.05 -0.57 -2.14
CA THR A 288 -14.87 0.32 -3.28
C THR A 288 -15.91 1.43 -3.20
N ASP A 289 -15.49 2.68 -3.38
CA ASP A 289 -16.44 3.77 -3.57
C ASP A 289 -16.96 3.81 -5.01
N CYS A 290 -17.93 4.68 -5.25
CA CYS A 290 -18.55 4.88 -6.55
C CYS A 290 -17.55 5.29 -7.62
N THR A 291 -16.55 6.10 -7.25
CA THR A 291 -15.55 6.63 -8.19
C THR A 291 -14.60 5.53 -8.66
N TYR A 292 -14.21 4.64 -7.76
CA TYR A 292 -13.45 3.45 -8.09
C TYR A 292 -14.25 2.50 -8.96
N THR A 293 -15.49 2.21 -8.58
CA THR A 293 -16.38 1.30 -9.32
C THR A 293 -16.64 1.81 -10.75
N ALA A 294 -16.76 3.14 -10.93
CA ALA A 294 -16.94 3.78 -12.23
C ALA A 294 -15.74 3.60 -13.20
N GLN A 295 -14.57 3.18 -12.71
CA GLN A 295 -13.41 2.86 -13.59
C GLN A 295 -13.56 1.52 -14.32
N PHE A 296 -14.60 0.75 -14.03
CA PHE A 296 -14.78 -0.61 -14.55
C PHE A 296 -16.13 -0.75 -15.24
N ASN A 297 -16.17 -1.59 -16.28
CA ASN A 297 -17.39 -1.83 -17.06
C ASN A 297 -18.43 -2.69 -16.34
N SER A 298 -18.05 -3.36 -15.25
CA SER A 298 -18.93 -4.22 -14.48
C SER A 298 -18.43 -4.40 -13.06
N THR A 299 -19.33 -4.71 -12.13
CA THR A 299 -18.96 -5.05 -10.76
C THR A 299 -18.13 -6.35 -10.66
N GLU A 300 -18.23 -7.24 -11.64
CA GLU A 300 -17.38 -8.43 -11.71
C GLU A 300 -15.93 -8.05 -12.06
N SER A 301 -15.75 -7.10 -12.98
CA SER A 301 -14.42 -6.56 -13.29
C SER A 301 -13.80 -5.83 -12.08
N VAL A 302 -14.60 -5.11 -11.29
CA VAL A 302 -14.17 -4.53 -10.00
C VAL A 302 -13.67 -5.62 -9.07
N ARG A 303 -14.49 -6.65 -8.84
CA ARG A 303 -14.16 -7.79 -7.97
C ARG A 303 -12.86 -8.48 -8.41
N ILE A 304 -12.72 -8.79 -9.69
CA ILE A 304 -11.52 -9.44 -10.22
C ILE A 304 -10.28 -8.55 -9.99
N ASN A 305 -10.39 -7.24 -10.21
CA ASN A 305 -9.27 -6.33 -9.95
C ASN A 305 -8.89 -6.31 -8.46
N VAL A 306 -9.86 -6.20 -7.55
CA VAL A 306 -9.59 -6.23 -6.10
C VAL A 306 -8.88 -7.52 -5.70
N ILE A 307 -9.36 -8.67 -6.19
CA ILE A 307 -8.74 -9.97 -5.93
C ILE A 307 -7.30 -10.00 -6.44
N ASP A 308 -7.04 -9.49 -7.64
CA ASP A 308 -5.70 -9.48 -8.25
C ASP A 308 -4.72 -8.56 -7.50
N GLN A 309 -5.17 -7.37 -7.12
CA GLN A 309 -4.36 -6.43 -6.34
C GLN A 309 -4.02 -7.00 -4.95
N MET A 310 -4.99 -7.61 -4.27
CA MET A 310 -4.77 -8.25 -2.96
C MET A 310 -3.89 -9.50 -3.07
N ASN A 311 -4.06 -10.31 -4.12
CA ASN A 311 -3.20 -11.47 -4.38
C ASN A 311 -1.73 -11.04 -4.54
N THR A 312 -1.51 -9.95 -5.28
CA THR A 312 -0.18 -9.40 -5.53
C THR A 312 0.41 -8.75 -4.28
N ALA A 313 -0.35 -7.91 -3.58
CA ALA A 313 0.07 -7.27 -2.34
C ALA A 313 0.38 -8.30 -1.24
N SER A 314 -0.37 -9.41 -1.15
CA SER A 314 -0.09 -10.48 -0.18
C SER A 314 1.29 -11.11 -0.36
N SER A 315 1.86 -11.06 -1.57
CA SER A 315 3.13 -11.73 -1.86
C SER A 315 4.29 -11.23 -1.00
N ILE A 316 4.39 -9.93 -0.74
CA ILE A 316 5.49 -9.35 0.05
C ILE A 316 5.32 -9.70 1.54
N TYR A 317 4.09 -9.68 2.07
CA TYR A 317 3.81 -10.09 3.44
C TYR A 317 4.07 -11.57 3.67
N GLU A 318 3.71 -12.42 2.71
CA GLU A 318 3.93 -13.86 2.81
C GLU A 318 5.42 -14.20 2.83
N GLN A 319 6.22 -13.50 2.01
CA GLN A 319 7.65 -13.73 1.90
C GLN A 319 8.43 -13.13 3.07
N THR A 320 7.98 -12.01 3.63
CA THR A 320 8.71 -11.28 4.68
C THR A 320 8.26 -11.68 6.09
N PHE A 321 6.97 -11.85 6.32
CA PHE A 321 6.40 -11.98 7.66
C PHE A 321 5.70 -13.32 7.94
N ASN A 322 5.59 -14.18 6.92
CA ASN A 322 4.75 -15.39 6.99
C ASN A 322 3.27 -15.07 7.24
N ILE A 323 2.82 -13.90 6.77
CA ILE A 323 1.45 -13.42 6.88
C ILE A 323 0.85 -13.36 5.47
N SER A 324 -0.27 -14.02 5.25
CA SER A 324 -1.07 -13.85 4.03
C SER A 324 -2.16 -12.81 4.27
N LEU A 325 -2.42 -11.96 3.28
CA LEU A 325 -3.57 -11.05 3.29
C LEU A 325 -4.75 -11.78 2.66
N GLY A 326 -5.72 -12.18 3.48
CA GLY A 326 -6.92 -12.90 3.05
C GLY A 326 -8.11 -11.97 2.91
N LEU A 327 -8.85 -12.03 1.82
CA LEU A 327 -10.11 -11.29 1.67
C LEU A 327 -11.21 -11.95 2.51
N ALA A 328 -11.85 -11.18 3.38
CA ALA A 328 -12.96 -11.65 4.22
C ALA A 328 -14.28 -10.96 3.88
N ASN A 329 -14.23 -9.68 3.55
CA ASN A 329 -15.40 -8.91 3.14
C ASN A 329 -15.07 -8.04 1.94
N LEU A 330 -16.02 -7.93 1.01
CA LEU A 330 -15.92 -7.04 -0.13
C LEU A 330 -17.22 -6.23 -0.25
N THR A 331 -17.13 -4.91 -0.09
CA THR A 331 -18.25 -4.00 -0.31
C THR A 331 -18.03 -3.24 -1.62
N ILE A 332 -18.92 -3.43 -2.60
CA ILE A 332 -18.83 -2.76 -3.91
C ILE A 332 -19.97 -1.75 -4.02
N SER A 333 -19.63 -0.46 -4.08
CA SER A 333 -20.62 0.60 -4.29
C SER A 333 -21.12 0.65 -5.73
N ASP A 334 -22.29 1.24 -5.96
CA ASP A 334 -22.77 1.56 -7.31
C ASP A 334 -21.80 2.52 -8.02
N SER A 335 -21.63 2.39 -9.33
CA SER A 335 -20.76 3.26 -10.12
C SER A 335 -21.23 4.73 -10.16
N ASN A 336 -22.52 4.96 -9.90
CA ASN A 336 -23.08 6.31 -9.82
C ASN A 336 -22.95 6.81 -8.39
N CYS A 337 -22.17 7.87 -8.20
CA CYS A 337 -22.05 8.51 -6.91
C CYS A 337 -23.39 9.15 -6.49
N PRO A 338 -23.79 9.04 -5.21
CA PRO A 338 -24.97 9.72 -4.70
C PRO A 338 -24.84 11.24 -4.83
N GLY A 339 -25.94 11.92 -5.15
CA GLY A 339 -26.00 13.38 -5.04
C GLY A 339 -25.96 13.89 -3.59
N THR A 340 -26.39 13.07 -2.63
CA THR A 340 -26.25 13.33 -1.19
C THR A 340 -25.86 12.03 -0.50
N PRO A 341 -24.65 11.94 0.09
CA PRO A 341 -24.19 10.71 0.73
C PRO A 341 -25.09 10.31 1.91
N ASN A 342 -25.40 9.01 1.99
CA ASN A 342 -26.12 8.45 3.12
C ASN A 342 -25.21 8.41 4.36
N SER A 343 -25.75 8.69 5.54
CA SER A 343 -25.02 8.59 6.81
C SER A 343 -24.40 7.21 7.06
N ALA A 344 -25.04 6.14 6.57
CA ALA A 344 -24.52 4.77 6.70
C ALA A 344 -23.32 4.48 5.79
N SER A 345 -23.06 5.31 4.78
CA SER A 345 -21.96 5.12 3.81
C SER A 345 -21.40 6.48 3.39
N ALA A 346 -21.16 7.37 4.35
CA ALA A 346 -20.77 8.76 4.07
C ALA A 346 -19.42 8.86 3.34
N TRP A 347 -18.58 7.82 3.42
CA TRP A 347 -17.35 7.67 2.65
C TRP A 347 -17.59 7.45 1.14
N ASN A 348 -18.77 6.96 0.74
CA ASN A 348 -19.12 6.71 -0.65
C ASN A 348 -19.68 7.97 -1.31
N GLN A 349 -18.79 8.80 -1.86
CA GLN A 349 -19.15 10.06 -2.50
C GLN A 349 -18.15 10.46 -3.59
N ALA A 350 -18.62 11.28 -4.54
CA ALA A 350 -17.81 11.79 -5.65
C ALA A 350 -16.58 12.56 -5.17
N CYS A 351 -15.54 12.63 -6.00
CA CYS A 351 -14.38 13.47 -5.72
C CYS A 351 -14.79 14.94 -5.67
N SER A 352 -14.34 15.66 -4.64
CA SER A 352 -14.63 17.08 -4.45
C SER A 352 -13.53 17.72 -3.61
N ASP A 353 -13.33 19.02 -3.79
CA ASP A 353 -12.38 19.78 -2.97
C ASP A 353 -12.85 19.95 -1.51
N SER A 354 -14.13 19.66 -1.24
CA SER A 354 -14.72 19.73 0.11
C SER A 354 -14.53 18.48 0.96
N VAL A 355 -14.04 17.40 0.37
CA VAL A 355 -13.79 16.12 1.08
C VAL A 355 -12.43 15.60 0.62
N ASP A 356 -11.43 15.88 1.43
CA ASP A 356 -10.07 15.45 1.15
C ASP A 356 -9.84 13.96 1.51
N ILE A 357 -8.65 13.45 1.21
CA ILE A 357 -8.31 12.05 1.46
C ILE A 357 -8.29 11.71 2.97
N GLN A 358 -7.99 12.69 3.83
CA GLN A 358 -8.07 12.50 5.27
C GLN A 358 -9.52 12.49 5.76
N ASP A 359 -10.39 13.36 5.24
CA ASP A 359 -11.83 13.30 5.48
C ASP A 359 -12.39 11.93 5.06
N ARG A 360 -11.95 11.41 3.90
CA ARG A 360 -12.33 10.05 3.45
C ARG A 360 -11.88 8.98 4.44
N LEU A 361 -10.65 9.04 4.93
CA LEU A 361 -10.15 8.12 5.95
C LEU A 361 -10.99 8.22 7.22
N ASN A 362 -11.31 9.42 7.71
CA ASN A 362 -12.15 9.63 8.89
C ASN A 362 -13.57 9.06 8.72
N LEU A 363 -14.22 9.37 7.59
CA LEU A 363 -15.57 8.86 7.27
C LEU A 363 -15.57 7.33 7.14
N PHE A 364 -14.52 6.77 6.53
CA PHE A 364 -14.37 5.33 6.38
C PHE A 364 -14.07 4.65 7.71
N SER A 365 -13.25 5.25 8.58
CA SER A 365 -13.01 4.78 9.95
C SER A 365 -14.28 4.75 10.78
N ALA A 366 -15.11 5.80 10.69
CA ALA A 366 -16.39 5.86 11.38
C ALA A 366 -17.31 4.72 10.92
N TRP A 367 -17.33 4.43 9.62
CA TRP A 367 -18.04 3.29 9.08
C TRP A 367 -17.44 1.95 9.53
N ARG A 368 -16.12 1.80 9.51
CA ARG A 368 -15.41 0.59 9.97
C ARG A 368 -15.74 0.28 11.43
N GLY A 369 -15.79 1.31 12.28
CA GLY A 369 -16.12 1.17 13.70
C GLY A 369 -17.50 0.58 13.98
N ASN A 370 -18.40 0.59 12.98
CA ASN A 370 -19.73 -0.01 13.07
C ASN A 370 -19.79 -1.45 12.52
N GLN A 371 -18.73 -1.94 11.88
CA GLN A 371 -18.69 -3.29 11.33
C GLN A 371 -18.46 -4.32 12.44
N GLN A 372 -19.20 -5.43 12.37
CA GLN A 372 -19.12 -6.54 13.32
C GLN A 372 -18.38 -7.70 12.65
N ASP A 373 -17.06 -7.58 12.55
CA ASP A 373 -16.17 -8.54 11.91
C ASP A 373 -14.95 -8.87 12.79
N SER A 374 -14.09 -9.76 12.31
CA SER A 374 -12.79 -10.06 12.92
C SER A 374 -11.62 -9.68 12.02
N ASN A 375 -11.81 -8.72 11.11
CA ASN A 375 -10.81 -8.34 10.14
C ASN A 375 -9.67 -7.58 10.83
N SER A 376 -8.44 -7.86 10.41
CA SER A 376 -7.25 -7.09 10.82
C SER A 376 -7.44 -5.62 10.50
N HIS A 377 -7.89 -5.28 9.30
CA HIS A 377 -8.16 -3.92 8.88
C HIS A 377 -9.13 -3.89 7.70
N TRP A 378 -9.58 -2.69 7.35
CA TRP A 378 -10.30 -2.45 6.10
C TRP A 378 -9.56 -1.46 5.21
N THR A 379 -9.62 -1.71 3.91
CA THR A 379 -9.06 -0.85 2.88
C THR A 379 -10.19 -0.26 2.03
N LEU A 380 -10.26 1.07 1.97
CA LEU A 380 -11.10 1.79 1.02
C LEU A 380 -10.33 2.02 -0.28
N LEU A 381 -10.90 1.59 -1.39
CA LEU A 381 -10.40 1.87 -2.73
C LEU A 381 -11.22 3.00 -3.37
N SER A 382 -10.53 4.04 -3.81
CA SER A 382 -11.10 5.27 -4.38
C SER A 382 -10.31 5.72 -5.62
N THR A 383 -10.82 6.70 -6.37
CA THR A 383 -10.02 7.48 -7.33
C THR A 383 -9.80 8.92 -6.88
N CYS A 384 -10.26 9.28 -5.68
CA CYS A 384 -10.20 10.65 -5.17
C CYS A 384 -8.94 10.90 -4.36
N ASN A 385 -7.95 11.50 -5.00
CA ASN A 385 -6.76 12.02 -4.34
C ASN A 385 -6.97 13.44 -3.82
N THR A 386 -6.13 13.84 -2.85
CA THR A 386 -5.93 15.24 -2.48
C THR A 386 -4.49 15.61 -2.78
N GLY A 387 -4.30 16.59 -3.68
CA GLY A 387 -2.98 16.88 -4.21
C GLY A 387 -2.34 15.61 -4.79
N SER A 388 -1.18 15.21 -4.27
CA SER A 388 -0.48 13.98 -4.68
C SER A 388 -0.66 12.80 -3.73
N ALA A 389 -1.44 12.93 -2.65
CA ALA A 389 -1.64 11.83 -1.72
C ALA A 389 -2.42 10.70 -2.39
N VAL A 390 -1.79 9.52 -2.49
CA VAL A 390 -2.39 8.33 -3.10
C VAL A 390 -2.78 7.25 -2.08
N GLY A 391 -2.44 7.46 -0.81
CA GLY A 391 -2.81 6.57 0.27
C GLY A 391 -2.69 7.26 1.62
N LEU A 392 -3.48 6.78 2.58
CA LEU A 392 -3.43 7.17 3.98
C LEU A 392 -3.81 5.99 4.87
N ALA A 393 -3.11 5.82 5.98
CA ALA A 393 -3.37 4.76 6.95
C ALA A 393 -3.17 5.22 8.40
N TRP A 394 -3.97 4.67 9.30
CA TRP A 394 -3.72 4.82 10.73
C TRP A 394 -2.58 3.90 11.19
N LEU A 395 -1.58 4.47 11.83
CA LEU A 395 -0.37 3.78 12.25
C LEU A 395 -0.68 2.77 13.37
N GLY A 396 -0.30 1.51 13.16
CA GLY A 396 -0.40 0.45 14.18
C GLY A 396 -1.83 0.16 14.63
N GLN A 397 -2.80 0.19 13.71
CA GLN A 397 -4.22 -0.10 14.02
C GLN A 397 -4.69 -1.48 13.52
N ALA A 398 -3.77 -2.38 13.14
CA ALA A 398 -4.12 -3.76 12.84
C ALA A 398 -4.87 -4.40 14.04
N CYS A 399 -5.98 -5.08 13.73
CA CYS A 399 -6.92 -5.70 14.66
C CYS A 399 -7.67 -4.72 15.58
N VAL A 400 -7.59 -3.41 15.35
CA VAL A 400 -8.40 -2.41 16.05
C VAL A 400 -9.73 -2.25 15.32
N GLN A 401 -10.81 -2.74 15.94
CA GLN A 401 -12.15 -2.71 15.34
C GLN A 401 -12.93 -1.47 15.79
N THR A 402 -12.90 -1.19 17.09
CA THR A 402 -13.61 -0.07 17.69
C THR A 402 -13.02 1.25 17.21
N ALA A 403 -13.85 2.08 16.58
CA ALA A 403 -13.46 3.44 16.27
C ALA A 403 -13.45 4.32 17.52
N TYR A 404 -12.47 5.19 17.61
CA TYR A 404 -12.39 6.21 18.67
C TYR A 404 -11.98 7.56 18.07
N SER A 405 -12.39 8.63 18.74
CA SER A 405 -12.14 9.99 18.29
C SER A 405 -10.96 10.62 19.04
N THR A 406 -10.10 11.33 18.33
CA THR A 406 -8.99 12.11 18.90
C THR A 406 -9.11 13.59 18.53
N ASN A 407 -8.60 14.49 19.36
CA ASN A 407 -8.73 15.95 19.20
C ASN A 407 -7.59 16.56 18.37
N SER A 408 -7.07 15.82 17.39
CA SER A 408 -6.07 16.30 16.45
C SER A 408 -6.63 16.04 15.05
N SER A 409 -6.64 17.03 14.17
CA SER A 409 -6.97 16.84 12.76
C SER A 409 -5.94 17.58 11.93
N THR A 410 -5.28 16.85 11.08
CA THR A 410 -4.58 17.44 9.93
C THR A 410 -5.56 17.52 8.76
N THR A 411 -5.36 18.41 7.80
CA THR A 411 -6.06 18.38 6.50
C THR A 411 -5.09 17.80 5.48
N GLY A 412 -5.57 17.22 4.40
CA GLY A 412 -4.76 16.48 3.41
C GLY A 412 -3.64 17.27 2.71
N ASN A 413 -3.50 18.57 3.03
CA ASN A 413 -2.39 19.44 2.67
C ASN A 413 -1.32 19.61 3.79
N GLY A 414 -1.36 18.79 4.84
CA GLY A 414 -0.43 18.84 5.96
C GLY A 414 -0.70 19.96 6.98
N GLN A 415 -1.81 20.72 6.87
CA GLN A 415 -2.15 21.74 7.85
C GLN A 415 -2.94 21.14 9.03
N SER A 416 -2.41 21.22 10.24
CA SER A 416 -3.17 20.89 11.44
C SER A 416 -4.24 21.95 11.70
N SER A 417 -5.51 21.54 11.69
CA SER A 417 -6.64 22.36 12.13
C SER A 417 -6.95 22.05 13.59
N SER A 418 -7.13 23.08 14.42
CA SER A 418 -7.49 22.92 15.83
C SER A 418 -8.99 22.63 16.05
N ASP A 419 -9.78 22.57 14.97
CA ASP A 419 -11.25 22.47 14.99
C ASP A 419 -11.80 21.10 14.54
N GLY A 420 -10.94 20.16 14.14
CA GLY A 420 -11.33 18.82 13.67
C GLY A 420 -11.00 17.69 14.64
N SER A 421 -11.83 16.64 14.62
CA SER A 421 -11.56 15.38 15.33
C SER A 421 -11.28 14.25 14.35
N GLU A 422 -10.18 13.53 14.54
CA GLU A 422 -9.88 12.32 13.79
C GLU A 422 -10.62 11.11 14.36
N THR A 423 -11.17 10.28 13.47
CA THR A 423 -11.78 8.99 13.82
C THR A 423 -10.84 7.88 13.42
N VAL A 424 -10.31 7.15 14.40
CA VAL A 424 -9.22 6.19 14.25
C VAL A 424 -9.72 4.78 14.48
N THR A 425 -9.31 3.85 13.62
CA THR A 425 -9.56 2.40 13.71
C THR A 425 -8.60 1.67 12.75
N GLY A 426 -8.69 0.35 12.64
CA GLY A 426 -7.96 -0.45 11.64
C GLY A 426 -8.45 -0.17 10.22
N ALA A 427 -8.08 0.97 9.65
CA ALA A 427 -8.52 1.40 8.34
C ALA A 427 -7.41 2.12 7.57
N ASN A 428 -7.42 1.95 6.25
CA ASN A 428 -6.65 2.74 5.32
C ASN A 428 -7.44 3.07 4.04
N VAL A 429 -6.98 4.06 3.31
CA VAL A 429 -7.51 4.50 2.01
C VAL A 429 -6.41 4.38 0.98
N VAL A 430 -6.74 3.83 -0.19
CA VAL A 430 -5.86 3.71 -1.34
C VAL A 430 -6.53 4.30 -2.56
N VAL A 431 -5.80 5.15 -3.26
CA VAL A 431 -6.27 5.84 -4.46
C VAL A 431 -5.67 5.19 -5.70
N ARG A 432 -6.54 4.71 -6.57
CA ARG A 432 -6.18 4.26 -7.91
C ARG A 432 -6.02 5.47 -8.82
N THR A 433 -4.79 5.69 -9.28
CA THR A 433 -4.43 6.78 -10.19
C THR A 433 -3.57 6.28 -11.35
N GLN A 434 -3.55 7.04 -12.45
CA GLN A 434 -2.80 6.68 -13.65
C GLN A 434 -1.30 6.61 -13.38
N GLY A 435 -0.65 5.56 -13.84
CA GLY A 435 0.76 5.32 -13.61
C GLY A 435 1.09 4.91 -12.17
N ALA A 436 0.16 4.83 -11.23
CA ALA A 436 0.47 4.26 -9.91
C ALA A 436 0.29 2.74 -9.91
N SER A 437 1.11 2.06 -9.11
CA SER A 437 0.98 0.62 -8.87
C SER A 437 0.10 0.40 -7.64
N GLU A 438 -1.17 0.09 -7.87
CA GLU A 438 -2.19 0.01 -6.82
C GLU A 438 -1.82 -1.02 -5.72
N TRP A 439 -1.35 -2.21 -6.07
CA TRP A 439 -0.91 -3.21 -5.09
C TRP A 439 0.25 -2.75 -4.21
N GLN A 440 1.16 -1.90 -4.72
CA GLN A 440 2.27 -1.37 -3.92
C GLN A 440 1.75 -0.37 -2.88
N ILE A 441 0.76 0.45 -3.26
CA ILE A 441 0.13 1.38 -2.33
C ILE A 441 -0.65 0.60 -1.26
N ILE A 442 -1.42 -0.43 -1.66
CA ILE A 442 -2.08 -1.33 -0.69
C ILE A 442 -1.05 -1.89 0.31
N ALA A 443 0.07 -2.43 -0.18
CA ALA A 443 1.09 -2.99 0.70
C ALA A 443 1.81 -1.92 1.55
N HIS A 444 1.97 -0.69 1.06
CA HIS A 444 2.53 0.42 1.86
C HIS A 444 1.57 0.83 3.00
N GLU A 445 0.30 1.07 2.68
CA GLU A 445 -0.71 1.50 3.66
C GLU A 445 -1.06 0.39 4.67
N THR A 446 -1.06 -0.87 4.22
CA THR A 446 -1.12 -2.00 5.15
C THR A 446 0.13 -2.04 6.04
N GLY A 447 1.31 -1.61 5.56
CA GLY A 447 2.54 -1.54 6.35
C GLY A 447 2.39 -0.59 7.54
N HIS A 448 1.87 0.61 7.28
CA HIS A 448 1.49 1.55 8.34
C HIS A 448 0.45 0.97 9.29
N THR A 449 -0.58 0.31 8.75
CA THR A 449 -1.63 -0.33 9.57
C THR A 449 -1.02 -1.37 10.53
N PHE A 450 0.02 -2.08 10.09
CA PHE A 450 0.79 -3.05 10.88
C PHE A 450 1.85 -2.39 11.80
N GLY A 451 1.99 -1.07 11.76
CA GLY A 451 2.84 -0.30 12.68
C GLY A 451 4.19 0.13 12.11
N ALA A 452 4.47 -0.11 10.83
CA ALA A 452 5.69 0.39 10.21
C ALA A 452 5.63 1.91 10.00
N VAL A 453 6.66 2.60 10.47
CA VAL A 453 6.95 3.99 10.12
C VAL A 453 7.64 4.06 8.75
N HIS A 454 7.75 5.25 8.17
CA HIS A 454 8.47 5.42 6.92
C HIS A 454 9.97 5.14 7.07
N ASP A 455 10.58 4.60 6.02
CA ASP A 455 12.04 4.47 5.94
C ASP A 455 12.68 5.86 5.83
N CYS A 456 13.83 6.04 6.49
CA CYS A 456 14.51 7.33 6.48
C CYS A 456 15.03 7.68 5.08
N THR A 457 14.91 8.96 4.72
CA THR A 457 15.45 9.58 3.50
C THR A 457 16.64 10.46 3.84
N ASP A 458 17.37 10.97 2.84
CA ASP A 458 18.44 11.96 3.09
C ASP A 458 17.93 13.17 3.91
N GLN A 459 16.68 13.58 3.66
CA GLN A 459 16.03 14.69 4.33
C GLN A 459 15.75 14.38 5.81
N THR A 460 15.10 13.24 6.11
CA THR A 460 14.80 12.89 7.51
C THR A 460 16.08 12.56 8.28
N CYS A 461 17.10 12.02 7.63
CA CYS A 461 18.42 11.80 8.22
C CYS A 461 19.15 13.10 8.59
N ALA A 462 18.89 14.21 7.90
CA ALA A 462 19.41 15.53 8.27
C ALA A 462 18.71 16.10 9.52
N GLN A 463 17.54 15.57 9.89
CA GLN A 463 16.77 15.95 11.07
C GLN A 463 17.03 14.96 12.21
N SER A 464 18.07 15.22 13.01
CA SER A 464 18.46 14.33 14.10
C SER A 464 17.32 14.04 15.10
N SER A 465 16.40 14.98 15.29
CA SER A 465 15.21 14.78 16.12
C SER A 465 14.33 13.65 15.60
N THR A 466 13.99 13.62 14.30
CA THR A 466 13.11 12.63 13.65
C THR A 466 13.68 11.22 13.72
N VAL A 467 15.00 11.08 13.53
CA VAL A 467 15.69 9.80 13.67
C VAL A 467 15.76 9.37 15.14
N SER A 468 16.06 10.30 16.04
CA SER A 468 16.18 10.01 17.48
C SER A 468 14.84 9.72 18.15
N SER A 469 13.75 10.31 17.66
CA SER A 469 12.36 10.02 18.05
C SER A 469 11.81 8.78 17.37
N GLN A 470 12.58 8.15 16.48
CA GLN A 470 12.22 6.91 15.78
C GLN A 470 10.97 7.06 14.91
N GLN A 471 10.74 8.28 14.41
CA GLN A 471 9.67 8.59 13.46
C GLN A 471 10.03 8.20 12.03
N CYS A 472 11.26 7.72 11.79
CA CYS A 472 11.61 7.02 10.57
C CYS A 472 12.52 5.82 10.85
N CYS A 473 12.56 4.90 9.89
CA CYS A 473 13.28 3.64 9.96
C CYS A 473 14.64 3.73 9.25
N PRO A 474 15.78 3.73 9.97
CA PRO A 474 17.10 3.77 9.33
C PRO A 474 17.42 2.44 8.64
N LEU A 475 18.20 2.47 7.55
CA LEU A 475 18.57 1.26 6.80
C LEU A 475 19.33 0.24 7.65
N SER A 476 20.26 0.71 8.48
CA SER A 476 21.07 -0.09 9.38
C SER A 476 21.52 0.74 10.58
N SER A 477 22.20 0.12 11.55
CA SER A 477 22.76 0.83 12.70
C SER A 477 23.85 1.85 12.34
N THR A 478 24.39 1.79 11.12
CA THR A 478 25.46 2.70 10.65
C THR A 478 25.05 3.52 9.42
N THR A 479 23.93 3.18 8.78
CA THR A 479 23.44 3.86 7.56
C THR A 479 22.01 4.31 7.81
N CYS A 480 21.79 5.62 7.82
CA CYS A 480 20.47 6.18 8.05
C CYS A 480 19.58 6.07 6.82
N ASN A 481 19.99 6.66 5.69
CA ASN A 481 19.15 6.71 4.48
C ASN A 481 18.96 5.31 3.87
N ALA A 482 17.70 4.93 3.62
CA ALA A 482 17.31 3.68 2.98
C ALA A 482 17.35 3.70 1.45
N GLY A 483 17.75 4.84 0.86
CA GLY A 483 18.02 4.99 -0.57
C GLY A 483 16.79 4.86 -1.47
N ALA A 484 15.58 5.00 -0.90
CA ALA A 484 14.31 4.81 -1.60
C ALA A 484 14.20 3.46 -2.33
N GLN A 485 14.60 2.37 -1.66
CA GLN A 485 14.59 1.02 -2.25
C GLN A 485 13.51 0.10 -1.68
N TYR A 486 12.78 0.54 -0.66
CA TYR A 486 11.92 -0.29 0.19
C TYR A 486 10.51 0.27 0.28
N ILE A 487 9.55 -0.63 0.54
CA ILE A 487 8.12 -0.36 0.37
C ILE A 487 7.60 0.72 1.29
N MET A 488 8.25 0.93 2.44
CA MET A 488 7.90 1.98 3.40
C MET A 488 8.64 3.29 3.12
N ASN A 489 9.25 3.47 1.95
CA ASN A 489 9.73 4.80 1.59
C ASN A 489 8.54 5.79 1.50
N PRO A 490 8.65 7.01 2.07
CA PRO A 490 7.59 8.02 2.01
C PRO A 490 7.27 8.47 0.58
N SER A 491 8.14 8.10 -0.35
CA SER A 491 8.07 8.39 -1.78
C SER A 491 8.01 7.11 -2.57
N THR A 492 7.04 7.00 -3.49
CA THR A 492 6.99 5.85 -4.39
C THR A 492 8.09 6.00 -5.43
N THR A 493 9.06 5.11 -5.40
CA THR A 493 10.18 5.04 -6.33
C THR A 493 10.10 3.73 -7.13
N SER A 494 10.72 3.71 -8.32
CA SER A 494 10.67 2.54 -9.20
C SER A 494 11.37 1.33 -8.58
N GLY A 495 10.77 0.14 -8.75
CA GLY A 495 11.40 -1.12 -8.36
C GLY A 495 11.46 -1.41 -6.86
N VAL A 496 10.64 -0.73 -6.07
CA VAL A 496 10.51 -0.95 -4.62
C VAL A 496 9.77 -2.26 -4.31
N LYS A 497 10.44 -3.18 -3.60
CA LYS A 497 10.08 -4.62 -3.63
C LYS A 497 10.05 -5.35 -2.29
N ASN A 498 10.65 -4.78 -1.26
CA ASN A 498 10.81 -5.43 0.04
C ASN A 498 10.58 -4.41 1.15
N PHE A 499 10.24 -4.89 2.34
CA PHE A 499 10.39 -4.09 3.56
C PHE A 499 11.88 -3.91 3.87
N SER A 500 12.26 -2.74 4.36
CA SER A 500 13.63 -2.54 4.85
C SER A 500 13.87 -3.41 6.08
N PRO A 501 15.13 -3.74 6.40
CA PRO A 501 15.44 -4.45 7.64
C PRO A 501 14.84 -3.78 8.89
N CYS A 502 14.80 -2.45 8.95
CA CYS A 502 14.16 -1.74 10.05
C CYS A 502 12.64 -1.93 10.06
N SER A 503 11.98 -1.75 8.90
CA SER A 503 10.53 -1.99 8.80
C SER A 503 10.15 -3.42 9.19
N ILE A 504 11.01 -4.40 8.87
CA ILE A 504 10.82 -5.79 9.30
C ILE A 504 10.82 -5.89 10.82
N GLY A 505 11.85 -5.32 11.47
CA GLY A 505 11.96 -5.29 12.92
C GLY A 505 10.87 -4.49 13.62
N ASN A 506 10.32 -3.48 12.95
CA ASN A 506 9.22 -2.66 13.46
C ASN A 506 7.91 -3.46 13.47
N ILE A 507 7.61 -4.22 12.41
CA ILE A 507 6.35 -4.96 12.27
C ILE A 507 6.29 -6.19 13.18
N CYS A 508 7.41 -6.85 13.48
CA CYS A 508 7.43 -8.18 14.11
C CYS A 508 7.05 -8.27 15.61
#